data_AF-A0A3S0AEF9-F1
#
_entry.id   AF-A0A3S0AEF9-F1
#
_cell.length_a   1.000
_cell.length_b   1.000
_cell.length_c   1.000
_cell.angle_alpha   90.00
_cell.angle_beta   90.00
_cell.angle_gamma   90.00
#
_symmetry.space_group_name_H-M   'P 1'
#
loop_
_entity.id
_entity.type
_entity.pdbx_description
1 polymer ?
#
loop_
_entity_poly.entity_id
_entity_poly.type
_entity_poly.pdbx_seq_one_letter_code
_entity_poly.pdbx_strand_id
1 'polypeptide(L)'
;MRTARWTAVATLAAVMLAAGCGSEKADDKAADGSKGSATQVADKPARTAPAQGTLVERAAGTWKSTASPSDTSLDTLVVQDGTVTAEGTKLSCTGTLKPETKDGKETATITYTCEGGQDGNRGLGHVKLNDDASKLAIEFDGPSGGWGGPVDSYRRA
;
A
#
# COMPACT_ATOMS: atom_id res chain seq x y z
N MET A 1 -32.30 37.63 0.39
CA MET A 1 -31.47 38.40 1.33
C MET A 1 -31.59 37.78 2.72
N ARG A 2 -30.49 37.30 3.30
CA ARG A 2 -30.16 37.24 4.74
C ARG A 2 -28.85 36.48 4.89
N THR A 3 -27.81 37.22 5.24
CA THR A 3 -26.44 36.81 5.53
C THR A 3 -26.29 36.38 6.98
N ALA A 4 -25.46 35.38 7.26
CA ALA A 4 -24.72 35.29 8.52
C ALA A 4 -23.42 34.50 8.32
N ARG A 5 -22.31 35.19 8.54
CA ARG A 5 -20.93 34.70 8.56
C ARG A 5 -20.56 34.37 10.01
N TRP A 6 -19.85 33.27 10.27
CA TRP A 6 -18.95 33.19 11.42
C TRP A 6 -17.72 32.33 11.07
N THR A 7 -16.56 32.95 11.23
CA THR A 7 -15.21 32.41 11.05
C THR A 7 -14.60 32.26 12.45
N ALA A 8 -13.87 31.19 12.73
CA ALA A 8 -12.94 31.16 13.84
C ALA A 8 -11.68 30.39 13.44
N VAL A 9 -10.58 31.13 13.32
CA VAL A 9 -9.20 30.67 13.12
C VAL A 9 -8.54 30.67 14.50
N ALA A 10 -7.82 29.61 14.83
CA ALA A 10 -6.86 29.62 15.94
C ALA A 10 -5.54 29.03 15.44
N THR A 11 -4.63 29.92 15.04
CA THR A 11 -3.21 29.67 14.82
C THR A 11 -2.47 29.80 16.14
N LEU A 12 -1.60 28.85 16.46
CA LEU A 12 -0.54 29.04 17.45
C LEU A 12 0.76 28.43 16.90
N ALA A 13 1.67 29.32 16.57
CA ALA A 13 3.06 29.05 16.25
C ALA A 13 3.91 29.33 17.50
N ALA A 14 4.88 28.48 17.78
CA ALA A 14 6.05 28.85 18.58
C ALA A 14 7.26 28.02 18.11
N VAL A 15 8.18 28.72 17.45
CA VAL A 15 9.53 28.27 17.10
C VAL A 15 10.42 28.54 18.30
N MET A 16 11.22 27.56 18.72
CA MET A 16 12.45 27.78 19.49
C MET A 16 13.57 27.00 18.81
N LEU A 17 14.44 27.74 18.13
CA LEU A 17 15.75 27.29 17.68
C LEU A 17 16.71 27.45 18.87
N ALA A 18 17.38 26.37 19.26
CA ALA A 18 18.61 26.45 20.04
C ALA A 18 19.70 25.74 19.24
N ALA A 19 20.44 26.54 18.47
CA ALA A 19 21.75 26.16 17.96
C ALA A 19 22.72 26.14 19.15
N GLY A 20 23.35 24.99 19.39
CA GLY A 20 24.42 24.81 20.36
C GLY A 20 25.58 24.09 19.71
N CYS A 21 26.39 24.84 18.96
CA CYS A 21 27.74 24.47 18.56
C CYS A 21 28.68 25.07 19.61
N GLY A 22 29.53 24.26 20.26
CA GLY A 22 30.46 24.77 21.28
C GLY A 22 31.38 23.67 21.81
N SER A 23 32.65 23.83 21.51
CA SER A 23 33.77 22.91 21.75
C SER A 23 34.33 22.93 23.17
N GLU A 24 34.86 21.77 23.58
CA GLU A 24 36.11 21.52 24.34
C GLU A 24 36.38 22.00 25.80
N LYS A 25 36.69 20.95 26.61
CA LYS A 25 37.67 20.78 27.72
C LYS A 25 37.45 21.41 29.10
N ALA A 26 37.35 20.56 30.14
CA ALA A 26 38.45 20.26 31.09
C ALA A 26 37.97 19.32 32.23
N ASP A 27 38.93 18.56 32.76
CA ASP A 27 38.84 17.36 33.60
C ASP A 27 38.31 17.50 35.05
N ASP A 28 37.98 16.30 35.56
CA ASP A 28 38.24 15.75 36.90
C ASP A 28 37.09 15.51 37.91
N LYS A 29 37.17 14.26 38.40
CA LYS A 29 36.66 13.62 39.62
C LYS A 29 35.34 12.82 39.61
N ALA A 30 35.55 11.54 39.85
CA ALA A 30 34.61 10.45 40.02
C ALA A 30 33.64 10.62 41.19
N ALA A 31 32.40 10.15 40.99
CA ALA A 31 31.57 9.58 42.04
C ALA A 31 30.65 8.50 41.46
N ASP A 32 30.52 7.46 42.26
CA ASP A 32 29.91 6.16 42.03
C ASP A 32 28.38 6.19 41.86
N GLY A 33 27.85 5.24 41.10
CA GLY A 33 26.48 4.72 41.20
C GLY A 33 25.32 5.62 40.75
N SER A 34 24.65 5.24 39.66
CA SER A 34 23.24 4.79 39.70
C SER A 34 22.68 4.63 38.28
N LYS A 35 22.28 3.38 37.97
CA LYS A 35 21.32 2.92 36.96
C LYS A 35 20.79 3.98 35.98
N GLY A 36 21.54 4.24 34.91
CA GLY A 36 20.97 4.72 33.67
C GLY A 36 20.23 3.56 33.00
N SER A 37 18.92 3.43 33.25
CA SER A 37 18.07 2.66 32.36
C SER A 37 18.16 3.33 31.00
N ALA A 38 18.99 2.78 30.12
CA ALA A 38 18.96 3.12 28.71
C ALA A 38 17.54 2.79 28.24
N THR A 39 16.71 3.83 28.09
CA THR A 39 15.51 3.73 27.27
C THR A 39 16.01 3.31 25.91
N GLN A 40 15.91 2.00 25.64
CA GLN A 40 16.14 1.42 24.34
C GLN A 40 15.07 2.08 23.45
N VAL A 41 15.48 3.15 22.76
CA VAL A 41 14.68 3.75 21.70
C VAL A 41 14.48 2.60 20.73
N ALA A 42 13.26 2.06 20.70
CA ALA A 42 12.91 1.02 19.77
C ALA A 42 13.22 1.57 18.38
N ASP A 43 14.26 1.03 17.74
CA ASP A 43 14.59 1.35 16.37
C ASP A 43 13.32 1.19 15.55
N LYS A 44 12.86 2.32 14.98
CA LYS A 44 11.75 2.30 14.04
C LYS A 44 12.08 1.22 13.01
N PRO A 45 11.20 0.23 12.75
CA PRO A 45 11.53 -0.83 11.82
C PRO A 45 12.00 -0.19 10.53
N ALA A 46 13.22 -0.53 10.12
CA ALA A 46 13.82 0.03 8.92
C ALA A 46 12.83 -0.14 7.78
N ARG A 47 12.44 0.97 7.14
CA ARG A 47 11.55 0.91 5.98
C ARG A 47 12.28 0.09 4.93
N THR A 48 11.71 -1.06 4.56
CA THR A 48 12.23 -1.89 3.48
C THR A 48 12.40 -1.02 2.24
N ALA A 49 13.56 -1.09 1.60
CA ALA A 49 13.79 -0.38 0.34
C ALA A 49 12.74 -0.84 -0.68
N PRO A 50 12.17 0.07 -1.49
CA PRO A 50 11.24 -0.32 -2.54
C PRO A 50 11.90 -1.32 -3.49
N ALA A 51 11.14 -2.32 -3.94
CA ALA A 51 11.54 -3.16 -5.04
C ALA A 51 11.83 -2.28 -6.28
N GLN A 52 12.82 -2.68 -7.08
CA GLN A 52 13.26 -1.93 -8.26
C GLN A 52 12.36 -2.23 -9.46
N GLY A 53 12.25 -1.29 -10.40
CA GLY A 53 11.46 -1.42 -11.63
C GLY A 53 10.07 -0.79 -11.55
N THR A 54 9.37 -0.80 -12.68
CA THR A 54 7.98 -0.35 -12.81
C THR A 54 7.03 -1.23 -12.00
N LEU A 55 5.84 -0.75 -11.70
CA LEU A 55 4.80 -1.49 -10.97
C LEU A 55 4.45 -2.78 -11.70
N VAL A 56 4.34 -2.77 -13.02
CA VAL A 56 4.04 -3.97 -13.81
C VAL A 56 5.17 -5.00 -13.70
N GLU A 57 6.43 -4.56 -13.79
CA GLU A 57 7.59 -5.44 -13.60
C GLU A 57 7.65 -6.00 -12.18
N ARG A 58 7.38 -5.17 -11.16
CA ARG A 58 7.34 -5.59 -9.75
C ARG A 58 6.17 -6.54 -9.47
N ALA A 59 5.05 -6.35 -10.15
CA ALA A 59 3.87 -7.19 -10.05
C ALA A 59 4.04 -8.54 -10.78
N ALA A 60 4.92 -8.64 -11.78
CA ALA A 60 5.17 -9.88 -12.53
C ALA A 60 5.53 -11.02 -11.59
N GLY A 61 4.90 -12.19 -11.73
CA GLY A 61 5.10 -13.39 -10.92
C GLY A 61 3.80 -14.07 -10.49
N THR A 62 3.92 -15.07 -9.61
CA THR A 62 2.79 -15.82 -9.07
C THR A 62 2.41 -15.32 -7.67
N TRP A 63 1.11 -15.24 -7.44
CA TRP A 63 0.49 -14.68 -6.26
C TRP A 63 -0.59 -15.63 -5.76
N LYS A 64 -0.70 -15.75 -4.44
CA LYS A 64 -1.69 -16.58 -3.76
C LYS A 64 -2.66 -15.72 -2.97
N SER A 65 -3.95 -15.96 -3.13
CA SER A 65 -5.00 -15.23 -2.43
C SER A 65 -4.87 -15.41 -0.92
N THR A 66 -5.16 -14.34 -0.18
CA THR A 66 -5.25 -14.37 1.28
C THR A 66 -6.68 -14.60 1.77
N ALA A 67 -7.67 -14.59 0.88
CA ALA A 67 -9.05 -14.88 1.23
C ALA A 67 -9.28 -16.40 1.35
N SER A 68 -10.31 -16.79 2.09
CA SER A 68 -10.78 -18.18 2.08
C SER A 68 -11.41 -18.49 0.71
N PRO A 69 -11.14 -19.68 0.12
CA PRO A 69 -11.74 -20.07 -1.15
C PRO A 69 -13.28 -20.06 -1.10
N SER A 70 -13.89 -19.65 -2.20
CA SER A 70 -15.34 -19.63 -2.43
C SER A 70 -15.63 -19.81 -3.92
N ASP A 71 -16.90 -19.95 -4.28
CA ASP A 71 -17.30 -20.11 -5.68
C ASP A 71 -16.94 -18.90 -6.57
N THR A 72 -16.72 -17.73 -5.97
CA THR A 72 -16.35 -16.49 -6.67
C THR A 72 -14.97 -15.97 -6.26
N SER A 73 -14.16 -16.75 -5.53
CA SER A 73 -12.78 -16.36 -5.22
C SER A 73 -11.85 -16.67 -6.40
N LEU A 74 -10.76 -15.92 -6.48
CA LEU A 74 -9.63 -16.19 -7.34
C LEU A 74 -8.45 -16.52 -6.43
N ASP A 75 -8.09 -17.79 -6.36
CA ASP A 75 -7.17 -18.35 -5.38
C ASP A 75 -5.70 -18.14 -5.77
N THR A 76 -5.42 -18.11 -7.08
CA THR A 76 -4.11 -17.85 -7.66
C THR A 76 -4.20 -16.71 -8.65
N LEU A 77 -3.15 -15.91 -8.74
CA LEU A 77 -2.99 -14.87 -9.76
C LEU A 77 -1.57 -14.95 -10.31
N VAL A 78 -1.44 -14.92 -11.63
CA VAL A 78 -0.18 -14.91 -12.35
C VAL A 78 -0.14 -13.65 -13.20
N VAL A 79 0.92 -12.85 -13.01
CA VAL A 79 1.20 -11.69 -13.86
C VAL A 79 2.43 -12.00 -14.71
N GLN A 80 2.30 -11.90 -16.01
CA GLN A 80 3.41 -12.06 -16.93
C GLN A 80 3.31 -11.04 -18.06
N ASP A 81 4.34 -10.19 -18.20
CA ASP A 81 4.43 -9.19 -19.26
C ASP A 81 3.18 -8.29 -19.36
N GLY A 82 2.60 -7.94 -18.20
CA GLY A 82 1.38 -7.15 -18.11
C GLY A 82 0.08 -7.92 -18.40
N THR A 83 0.16 -9.19 -18.81
CA THR A 83 -1.01 -10.09 -18.86
C THR A 83 -1.27 -10.68 -17.49
N VAL A 84 -2.54 -10.88 -17.15
CA VAL A 84 -2.96 -11.46 -15.87
C VAL A 84 -3.84 -12.68 -16.14
N THR A 85 -3.53 -13.77 -15.44
CA THR A 85 -4.41 -14.94 -15.33
C THR A 85 -4.72 -15.16 -13.86
N ALA A 86 -5.99 -15.25 -13.50
CA ALA A 86 -6.42 -15.49 -12.13
C ALA A 86 -7.36 -16.69 -12.09
N GLU A 87 -7.08 -17.63 -11.21
CA GLU A 87 -7.75 -18.93 -11.15
C GLU A 87 -8.30 -19.18 -9.75
N GLY A 88 -9.56 -19.59 -9.69
CA GLY A 88 -10.23 -20.05 -8.49
C GLY A 88 -10.89 -21.41 -8.68
N THR A 89 -11.71 -21.80 -7.71
CA THR A 89 -12.35 -23.12 -7.73
C THR A 89 -13.40 -23.26 -8.84
N LYS A 90 -14.15 -22.20 -9.16
CA LYS A 90 -15.20 -22.18 -10.20
C LYS A 90 -15.09 -21.01 -11.17
N LEU A 91 -14.13 -20.12 -10.96
CA LEU A 91 -13.98 -18.89 -11.71
C LEU A 91 -12.55 -18.82 -12.26
N SER A 92 -12.41 -18.60 -13.55
CA SER A 92 -11.14 -18.31 -14.21
C SER A 92 -11.26 -16.95 -14.89
N CYS A 93 -10.28 -16.08 -14.70
CA CYS A 93 -10.26 -14.74 -15.28
C CYS A 93 -8.96 -14.50 -16.03
N THR A 94 -9.07 -13.88 -17.19
CA THR A 94 -7.93 -13.32 -17.92
C THR A 94 -8.01 -11.81 -17.94
N GLY A 95 -6.87 -11.14 -18.05
CA GLY A 95 -6.80 -9.71 -17.92
C GLY A 95 -5.50 -9.08 -18.35
N THR A 96 -5.45 -7.76 -18.22
CA THR A 96 -4.26 -6.96 -18.53
C THR A 96 -4.06 -5.86 -17.51
N LEU A 97 -2.81 -5.63 -17.13
CA LEU A 97 -2.35 -4.47 -16.38
C LEU A 97 -2.01 -3.35 -17.36
N LYS A 98 -2.56 -2.18 -17.10
CA LYS A 98 -2.19 -0.96 -17.80
C LYS A 98 -1.52 0.00 -16.81
N PRO A 99 -0.25 0.35 -17.01
CA PRO A 99 0.44 1.30 -16.16
C PRO A 99 -0.16 2.68 -16.33
N GLU A 100 -0.23 3.42 -15.23
CA GLU A 100 -0.75 4.78 -15.16
C GLU A 100 0.10 5.62 -14.21
N THR A 101 -0.06 6.94 -14.29
CA THR A 101 0.53 7.86 -13.33
C THR A 101 -0.55 8.79 -12.83
N LYS A 102 -0.74 8.84 -11.51
CA LYS A 102 -1.72 9.70 -10.85
C LYS A 102 -1.03 10.48 -9.75
N ASP A 103 -1.13 11.80 -9.79
CA ASP A 103 -0.49 12.72 -8.83
C ASP A 103 1.02 12.47 -8.67
N GLY A 104 1.70 12.16 -9.80
CA GLY A 104 3.13 11.86 -9.83
C GLY A 104 3.52 10.51 -9.21
N LYS A 105 2.54 9.66 -8.88
CA LYS A 105 2.76 8.31 -8.39
C LYS A 105 2.39 7.29 -9.45
N GLU A 106 3.25 6.29 -9.59
CA GLU A 106 2.98 5.12 -10.42
C GLU A 106 1.79 4.33 -9.86
N THR A 107 0.86 3.97 -10.73
CA THR A 107 -0.30 3.13 -10.45
C THR A 107 -0.56 2.22 -11.65
N ALA A 108 -1.52 1.32 -11.55
CA ALA A 108 -1.98 0.53 -12.69
C ALA A 108 -3.46 0.19 -12.53
N THR A 109 -4.17 0.20 -13.65
CA THR A 109 -5.50 -0.41 -13.75
C THR A 109 -5.38 -1.84 -14.22
N ILE A 110 -6.35 -2.66 -13.84
CA ILE A 110 -6.50 -4.03 -14.32
C ILE A 110 -7.89 -4.22 -14.89
N THR A 111 -7.98 -4.93 -16.02
CA THR A 111 -9.24 -5.38 -16.60
C THR A 111 -9.34 -6.89 -16.49
N TYR A 112 -10.50 -7.43 -16.11
CA TYR A 112 -10.80 -8.85 -16.11
C TYR A 112 -11.92 -9.21 -17.07
N THR A 113 -11.78 -10.39 -17.66
CA THR A 113 -12.83 -11.14 -18.35
C THR A 113 -12.84 -12.52 -17.74
N CYS A 114 -13.95 -12.90 -17.11
CA CYS A 114 -14.07 -14.13 -16.35
C CYS A 114 -15.03 -15.13 -17.00
N GLU A 115 -14.71 -16.41 -16.84
CA GLU A 115 -15.50 -17.56 -17.29
C GLU A 115 -15.78 -18.51 -16.12
N GLY A 116 -16.80 -19.37 -16.26
CA GLY A 116 -17.14 -20.42 -15.29
C GLY A 116 -18.13 -20.05 -14.17
N GLY A 117 -18.48 -18.76 -14.02
CA GLY A 117 -19.44 -18.29 -13.02
C GLY A 117 -19.77 -16.81 -13.14
N GLN A 118 -20.45 -16.25 -12.14
CA GLN A 118 -20.56 -14.80 -12.00
C GLN A 118 -19.20 -14.25 -11.59
N ASP A 119 -18.69 -13.27 -12.35
CA ASP A 119 -17.41 -12.59 -12.12
C ASP A 119 -17.30 -11.89 -10.75
N GLY A 120 -18.42 -11.73 -10.04
CA GLY A 120 -18.50 -11.03 -8.76
C GLY A 120 -18.40 -9.51 -8.91
N ASN A 121 -18.71 -8.98 -10.10
CA ASN A 121 -18.49 -7.59 -10.52
C ASN A 121 -17.01 -7.23 -10.69
N ARG A 122 -16.19 -8.20 -11.09
CA ARG A 122 -14.79 -7.99 -11.48
C ARG A 122 -14.71 -7.68 -12.97
N GLY A 123 -14.70 -6.39 -13.30
CA GLY A 123 -14.50 -5.92 -14.68
C GLY A 123 -13.28 -5.02 -14.78
N LEU A 124 -13.34 -3.85 -14.13
CA LEU A 124 -12.25 -2.88 -14.03
C LEU A 124 -11.86 -2.73 -12.56
N GLY A 125 -10.56 -2.60 -12.30
CA GLY A 125 -10.05 -2.33 -10.97
C GLY A 125 -8.68 -1.65 -10.97
N HIS A 126 -8.19 -1.41 -9.77
CA HIS A 126 -6.94 -0.70 -9.51
C HIS A 126 -5.98 -1.57 -8.70
N VAL A 127 -4.74 -1.65 -9.16
CA VAL A 127 -3.69 -2.43 -8.51
C VAL A 127 -2.99 -1.59 -7.45
N LYS A 128 -2.88 -2.15 -6.26
CA LYS A 128 -2.02 -1.66 -5.17
C LYS A 128 -0.96 -2.69 -4.86
N LEU A 129 0.29 -2.31 -5.03
CA LEU A 129 1.44 -3.11 -4.68
C LEU A 129 2.17 -2.45 -3.51
N ASN A 130 2.53 -3.22 -2.49
CA ASN A 130 3.37 -2.69 -1.42
C ASN A 130 4.82 -2.44 -1.90
N ASP A 131 5.55 -1.61 -1.16
CA ASP A 131 6.89 -1.15 -1.54
C ASP A 131 7.85 -2.32 -1.85
N ASP A 132 7.83 -3.39 -1.04
CA ASP A 132 8.67 -4.57 -1.16
C ASP A 132 8.12 -5.65 -2.13
N ALA A 133 7.02 -5.37 -2.83
CA ALA A 133 6.38 -6.28 -3.79
C ALA A 133 6.03 -7.67 -3.21
N SER A 134 5.76 -7.76 -1.91
CA SER A 134 5.36 -9.00 -1.24
C SER A 134 3.83 -9.18 -1.12
N LYS A 135 3.06 -8.11 -1.34
CA LYS A 135 1.59 -8.08 -1.27
C LYS A 135 1.02 -7.27 -2.42
N LEU A 136 -0.04 -7.79 -3.00
CA LEU A 136 -0.79 -7.18 -4.09
C LEU A 136 -2.26 -7.17 -3.72
N ALA A 137 -2.94 -6.04 -3.94
CA ALA A 137 -4.38 -5.94 -3.85
C ALA A 137 -4.94 -5.38 -5.15
N ILE A 138 -6.14 -5.83 -5.51
CA ILE A 138 -6.93 -5.31 -6.62
C ILE A 138 -8.24 -4.81 -6.05
N GLU A 139 -8.49 -3.53 -6.19
CA GLU A 139 -9.76 -2.90 -5.81
C GLU A 139 -10.61 -2.73 -7.06
N PHE A 140 -11.68 -3.50 -7.18
CA PHE A 140 -12.57 -3.41 -8.33
C PHE A 140 -13.58 -2.27 -8.16
N ASP A 141 -13.95 -1.64 -9.28
CA ASP A 141 -14.89 -0.52 -9.28
C ASP A 141 -16.32 -0.98 -8.97
N GLY A 142 -16.64 -2.25 -9.29
CA GLY A 142 -17.97 -2.82 -9.16
C GLY A 142 -18.90 -2.44 -10.31
N PRO A 143 -20.20 -2.72 -10.18
CA PRO A 143 -21.16 -2.48 -11.26
C PRO A 143 -21.46 -0.99 -11.41
N SER A 144 -21.73 -0.55 -12.65
CA SER A 144 -22.13 0.83 -12.93
C SER A 144 -23.36 1.23 -12.10
N GLY A 145 -23.26 2.35 -11.37
CA GLY A 145 -24.32 2.84 -10.48
C GLY A 145 -24.42 2.12 -9.13
N GLY A 146 -23.55 1.14 -8.85
CA GLY A 146 -23.44 0.45 -7.56
C GLY A 146 -22.43 1.08 -6.60
N TRP A 147 -22.34 0.52 -5.39
CA TRP A 147 -21.36 0.90 -4.36
C TRP A 147 -20.15 -0.02 -4.38
N GLY A 148 -19.09 0.36 -5.11
CA GLY A 148 -17.79 -0.32 -5.11
C GLY A 148 -17.83 -1.80 -5.57
N GLY A 149 -16.65 -2.34 -5.90
CA GLY A 149 -16.47 -3.75 -6.24
C GLY A 149 -15.81 -4.54 -5.12
N PRO A 150 -15.61 -5.85 -5.33
CA PRO A 150 -14.83 -6.68 -4.41
C PRO A 150 -13.38 -6.18 -4.32
N VAL A 151 -12.68 -6.61 -3.27
CA VAL A 151 -11.23 -6.42 -3.15
C VAL A 151 -10.58 -7.80 -3.10
N ASP A 152 -9.71 -8.07 -4.06
CA ASP A 152 -8.89 -9.28 -4.05
C ASP A 152 -7.53 -8.95 -3.46
N SER A 153 -7.06 -9.77 -2.52
CA SER A 153 -5.80 -9.56 -1.82
C SER A 153 -4.93 -10.81 -1.92
N TYR A 154 -3.66 -10.61 -2.26
CA TYR A 154 -2.71 -11.67 -2.52
C TYR A 154 -1.38 -11.45 -1.81
N ARG A 155 -0.69 -12.56 -1.56
CA ARG A 155 0.73 -12.60 -1.18
C ARG A 155 1.53 -13.24 -2.29
N ARG A 156 2.80 -12.84 -2.39
CA ARG A 156 3.75 -13.52 -3.27
C ARG A 156 3.80 -15.01 -2.92
N ALA A 157 3.71 -15.88 -3.93
CA ALA A 157 3.79 -17.33 -3.78
C ALA A 157 5.23 -17.82 -3.65
#